data_AF-A0A6B3HXK3-F1
#
_entry.id   AF-A0A6B3HXK3-F1
#
_cell.length_a   1.000
_cell.length_b   1.000
_cell.length_c   1.000
_cell.angle_alpha   90.00
_cell.angle_beta   90.00
_cell.angle_gamma   90.00
#
_symmetry.space_group_name_H-M   'P 1'
#
loop_
_entity.id
_entity.type
_entity.pdbx_description
1 polymer ?
#
loop_
_entity_poly.entity_id
_entity_poly.type
_entity_poly.pdbx_seq_one_letter_code
_entity_poly.pdbx_strand_id
1 'polypeptide(L)'
;MDETEFWEIIDSTREAAEGDPEEQADLLVERLVQLDPDSVLDFARHFEARYNRAYRWDLWGAAAVLLGGASDDAFDYFRCWLIGQGREVFEGALHDPDGLAELL
;
A
#
# COMPACT_ATOMS: atom_id res chain seq x y z
N MET A 1 3.88 10.76 13.43
CA MET A 1 4.88 9.76 13.01
C MET A 1 5.60 10.21 11.75
N ASP A 2 6.85 9.80 11.60
CA ASP A 2 7.60 10.02 10.37
C ASP A 2 7.33 8.94 9.30
N GLU A 3 7.94 9.08 8.13
CA GLU A 3 7.77 8.14 7.02
C GLU A 3 8.36 6.75 7.33
N THR A 4 9.43 6.65 8.11
CA THR A 4 10.03 5.37 8.46
C THR A 4 9.10 4.58 9.36
N GLU A 5 8.55 5.22 10.40
CA GLU A 5 7.56 4.62 11.30
C GLU A 5 6.29 4.17 10.55
N PHE A 6 5.83 4.94 9.56
CA PHE A 6 4.70 4.55 8.70
C PHE A 6 4.97 3.22 7.98
N TRP A 7 6.14 3.09 7.35
CA TRP A 7 6.50 1.86 6.63
C TRP A 7 6.73 0.69 7.58
N GLU A 8 7.34 0.91 8.75
CA GLU A 8 7.48 -0.13 9.77
C GLU A 8 6.14 -0.70 10.23
N ILE A 9 5.11 0.13 10.37
CA ILE A 9 3.75 -0.33 10.70
C ILE A 9 3.17 -1.18 9.56
N ILE A 10 3.29 -0.74 8.30
CA ILE A 10 2.80 -1.50 7.14
C ILE A 10 3.52 -2.85 7.01
N ASP A 11 4.85 -2.85 7.11
CA ASP A 11 5.67 -4.03 6.91
C ASP A 11 5.44 -5.04 8.04
N SER A 12 5.39 -4.58 9.30
CA SER A 12 5.14 -5.46 10.45
C SER A 12 3.75 -6.09 10.43
N THR A 13 2.70 -5.37 9.99
CA THR A 13 1.36 -5.95 9.88
C THR A 13 1.26 -6.91 8.69
N ARG A 14 1.94 -6.61 7.58
CA ARG A 14 2.05 -7.52 6.43
C ARG A 14 2.71 -8.84 6.80
N GLU A 15 3.83 -8.78 7.52
CA GLU A 15 4.56 -9.97 7.98
C GLU A 15 3.73 -10.79 8.95
N ALA A 16 3.06 -10.15 9.91
CA ALA A 16 2.21 -10.82 10.89
C ALA A 16 0.96 -11.47 10.25
N ALA A 17 0.45 -10.89 9.15
CA ALA A 17 -0.65 -11.44 8.38
C ALA A 17 -0.24 -12.56 7.40
N GLU A 18 1.06 -12.90 7.32
CA GLU A 18 1.60 -13.87 6.36
C GLU A 18 1.20 -13.59 4.90
N GLY A 19 1.01 -12.30 4.57
CA GLY A 19 0.59 -11.85 3.24
C GLY A 19 -0.92 -11.88 2.96
N ASP A 20 -1.76 -12.24 3.94
CA ASP A 20 -3.22 -12.12 3.83
C ASP A 20 -3.66 -10.65 3.96
N PRO A 21 -4.35 -10.08 2.95
CA PRO A 21 -4.71 -8.67 2.96
C PRO A 21 -5.84 -8.30 3.92
N GLU A 22 -6.74 -9.24 4.25
CA GLU A 22 -7.85 -9.01 5.19
C GLU A 22 -7.30 -9.00 6.63
N GLU A 23 -6.48 -10.00 6.97
CA GLU A 23 -5.79 -10.06 8.27
C GLU A 23 -4.84 -8.88 8.45
N GLN A 24 -4.12 -8.45 7.40
CA GLN A 24 -3.26 -7.27 7.47
C GLN A 24 -4.06 -6.01 7.82
N ALA A 25 -5.26 -5.84 7.25
CA ALA A 25 -6.11 -4.69 7.52
C ALA A 25 -6.57 -4.67 8.98
N ASP A 26 -6.96 -5.83 9.53
CA ASP A 26 -7.35 -5.96 10.93
C ASP A 26 -6.17 -5.66 11.87
N LEU A 27 -5.00 -6.24 11.64
CA LEU A 27 -3.79 -5.97 12.42
C LEU A 27 -3.34 -4.51 12.34
N LEU A 28 -3.51 -3.88 11.18
CA LEU A 28 -3.25 -2.46 11.00
C LEU A 28 -4.16 -1.60 11.87
N VAL A 29 -5.46 -1.91 11.89
CA VAL A 29 -6.42 -1.21 12.76
C VAL A 29 -6.07 -1.42 14.23
N GLU A 30 -5.78 -2.66 14.65
CA GLU A 30 -5.37 -2.96 16.02
C GLU A 30 -4.14 -2.18 16.46
N ARG A 31 -3.16 -2.04 15.56
CA ARG A 31 -1.94 -1.27 15.81
C ARG A 31 -2.23 0.23 15.93
N LEU A 32 -3.02 0.79 15.02
CA LEU A 32 -3.34 2.21 14.99
C LEU A 32 -4.17 2.66 16.20
N VAL A 33 -5.08 1.80 16.69
CA VAL A 33 -5.89 2.09 17.89
C VAL A 33 -5.04 2.24 19.16
N GLN A 34 -3.83 1.70 19.19
CA GLN A 34 -2.90 1.83 20.32
C GLN A 34 -2.05 3.11 20.28
N LEU A 35 -2.11 3.87 19.19
CA LEU A 35 -1.35 5.10 19.02
C LEU A 35 -2.14 6.31 19.53
N ASP A 36 -1.43 7.41 19.77
CA ASP A 36 -2.08 8.69 20.03
C ASP A 36 -2.75 9.25 18.76
N PRO A 37 -3.77 10.13 18.89
CA PRO A 37 -4.49 10.67 17.74
C PRO A 37 -3.65 11.43 16.72
N ASP A 38 -2.57 12.11 17.14
CA ASP A 38 -1.70 12.84 16.24
C ASP A 38 -0.88 11.87 15.38
N SER A 39 -0.42 10.77 15.98
CA SER A 39 0.24 9.67 15.26
C SER A 39 -0.68 8.99 14.24
N VAL A 40 -1.94 8.75 14.58
CA VAL A 40 -2.93 8.21 13.63
C VAL A 40 -3.20 9.18 12.48
N LEU A 41 -3.29 10.48 12.77
CA LEU A 41 -3.45 11.51 11.74
C LEU A 41 -2.25 11.57 10.79
N ASP A 42 -1.04 11.47 11.34
CA ASP A 42 0.17 11.43 10.51
C ASP A 42 0.25 10.16 9.66
N PHE A 43 -0.16 9.00 10.19
CA PHE A 43 -0.28 7.78 9.39
C PHE A 43 -1.22 8.00 8.19
N ALA A 44 -2.40 8.58 8.42
CA ALA A 44 -3.36 8.87 7.36
C ALA A 44 -2.79 9.81 6.28
N ARG A 45 -2.05 10.85 6.69
CA ARG A 45 -1.36 11.78 5.76
C ARG A 45 -0.32 11.06 4.92
N HIS A 46 0.47 10.17 5.53
CA HIS A 46 1.46 9.37 4.82
C HIS A 46 0.81 8.42 3.80
N PHE A 47 -0.27 7.76 4.21
CA PHE A 47 -1.04 6.89 3.32
C PHE A 47 -1.61 7.69 2.13
N GLU A 48 -2.26 8.82 2.38
CA GLU A 48 -2.84 9.68 1.34
C GLU A 48 -1.78 10.21 0.37
N ALA A 49 -0.62 10.63 0.86
CA ALA A 49 0.47 11.09 0.00
C ALA A 49 0.93 10.01 -0.98
N ARG A 50 1.02 8.76 -0.53
CA ARG A 50 1.41 7.60 -1.36
C ARG A 50 0.30 7.19 -2.31
N TYR A 51 -0.95 7.21 -1.85
CA TYR A 51 -2.11 6.97 -2.68
C TYR A 51 -2.18 7.92 -3.87
N ASN A 52 -1.94 9.21 -3.64
CA ASN A 52 -1.87 10.23 -4.68
C ASN A 52 -0.65 10.05 -5.58
N ARG A 53 0.52 9.73 -5.02
CA ARG A 53 1.75 9.49 -5.80
C ARG A 53 1.66 8.27 -6.72
N ALA A 54 0.87 7.27 -6.34
CA ALA A 54 0.60 6.08 -7.15
C ALA A 54 -0.45 6.30 -8.25
N TYR A 55 -1.10 7.48 -8.32
CA TYR A 55 -2.02 7.81 -9.40
C TYR A 55 -1.24 8.17 -10.68
N ARG A 56 -0.78 7.14 -11.39
CA ARG A 56 0.00 7.28 -12.61
C ARG A 56 -0.51 6.34 -13.70
N TRP A 57 -0.44 6.79 -14.95
CA TRP A 57 -0.90 6.01 -16.11
C TRP A 57 -0.14 4.70 -16.31
N ASP A 58 1.14 4.67 -15.98
CA ASP A 58 1.98 3.48 -16.09
C ASP A 58 1.57 2.41 -15.06
N LEU A 59 1.33 2.80 -13.80
CA LEU A 59 0.75 1.91 -12.79
C LEU A 59 -0.68 1.47 -13.12
N TRP A 60 -1.49 2.32 -13.75
CA TRP A 60 -2.79 1.89 -14.24
C TRP A 60 -2.65 0.83 -15.32
N GLY A 61 -1.72 1.02 -16.27
CA GLY A 61 -1.38 0.01 -17.26
C GLY A 61 -1.01 -1.34 -16.63
N ALA A 62 -0.12 -1.31 -15.63
CA ALA A 62 0.25 -2.49 -14.86
C ALA A 62 -0.97 -3.13 -14.18
N ALA A 63 -1.79 -2.34 -13.48
CA ALA A 63 -3.02 -2.83 -12.85
C ALA A 63 -3.98 -3.47 -13.87
N ALA A 64 -4.14 -2.87 -15.06
CA ALA A 64 -4.99 -3.42 -16.10
C ALA A 64 -4.48 -4.76 -16.63
N VAL A 65 -3.16 -4.97 -16.71
CA VAL A 65 -2.59 -6.26 -17.10
C VAL A 65 -2.79 -7.31 -16.00
N LEU A 66 -2.48 -6.96 -14.75
CA LEU A 66 -2.56 -7.89 -13.60
C LEU A 66 -4.00 -8.32 -13.30
N LEU A 67 -4.96 -7.40 -13.42
CA LEU A 67 -6.36 -7.61 -13.08
C LEU A 67 -7.23 -8.04 -14.27
N GLY A 68 -6.68 -8.09 -15.49
CA GLY A 68 -7.45 -8.36 -16.71
C GLY A 68 -8.38 -7.21 -17.13
N GLY A 69 -8.03 -5.98 -16.73
CA GLY A 69 -8.78 -4.75 -16.89
C GLY A 69 -8.79 -3.95 -15.58
N ALA A 70 -8.81 -2.62 -15.66
CA ALA A 70 -8.88 -1.76 -14.47
C ALA A 70 -9.85 -0.61 -14.71
N SER A 71 -11.01 -0.65 -14.04
CA SER A 71 -11.85 0.53 -13.82
C SER A 71 -11.19 1.48 -12.83
N ASP A 72 -11.76 2.68 -12.66
CA ASP A 72 -11.33 3.61 -11.62
C ASP A 72 -11.29 2.94 -10.24
N ASP A 73 -12.37 2.27 -9.83
CA ASP A 73 -12.45 1.58 -8.54
C ASP A 73 -11.40 0.45 -8.40
N ALA A 74 -11.16 -0.32 -9.48
CA ALA A 74 -10.16 -1.37 -9.46
C ALA A 74 -8.75 -0.79 -9.32
N PHE A 75 -8.49 0.36 -9.93
CA PHE A 75 -7.21 1.06 -9.80
C PHE A 75 -7.05 1.68 -8.41
N ASP A 76 -8.12 2.16 -7.78
CA ASP A 76 -8.13 2.63 -6.39
C ASP A 76 -7.74 1.50 -5.43
N TYR A 77 -8.36 0.31 -5.57
CA TYR A 77 -8.02 -0.86 -4.76
C TYR A 77 -6.59 -1.34 -5.01
N PHE A 78 -6.15 -1.35 -6.26
CA PHE A 78 -4.77 -1.70 -6.62
C PHE A 78 -3.75 -0.79 -5.92
N ARG A 79 -3.99 0.52 -5.86
CA ARG A 79 -3.09 1.46 -5.18
C ARG A 79 -3.06 1.24 -3.67
N CYS A 80 -4.21 0.94 -3.05
CA CYS A 80 -4.26 0.55 -1.63
C CYS A 80 -3.46 -0.73 -1.37
N TRP A 81 -3.64 -1.75 -2.21
CA TRP A 81 -2.89 -3.00 -2.14
C TRP A 81 -1.37 -2.76 -2.31
N LEU A 82 -0.99 -1.91 -3.27
CA LEU A 82 0.42 -1.61 -3.54
C LEU A 82 1.11 -0.94 -2.34
N ILE A 83 0.41 -0.05 -1.63
CA ILE A 83 0.90 0.52 -0.37
C ILE A 83 1.03 -0.58 0.69
N GLY A 84 0.04 -1.48 0.78
CA GLY A 84 0.05 -2.61 1.71
C GLY A 84 1.18 -3.62 1.47
N GLN A 85 1.76 -3.67 0.26
CA GLN A 85 2.93 -4.52 -0.05
C GLN A 85 4.24 -4.03 0.59
N GLY A 86 4.25 -2.87 1.23
CA GLY A 86 5.42 -2.34 1.92
C GLY A 86 6.29 -1.45 1.04
N ARG A 87 7.32 -0.87 1.67
CA ARG A 87 8.11 0.22 1.06
C ARG A 87 8.83 -0.20 -0.20
N GLU A 88 9.50 -1.36 -0.16
CA GLU A 88 10.36 -1.84 -1.25
C GLU A 88 9.54 -2.09 -2.51
N VAL A 89 8.41 -2.78 -2.37
CA VAL A 89 7.50 -3.07 -3.50
C VAL A 89 6.87 -1.80 -4.03
N PHE A 90 6.40 -0.90 -3.15
CA PHE A 90 5.77 0.35 -3.56
C PHE A 90 6.74 1.25 -4.35
N GLU A 91 7.94 1.49 -3.81
CA GLU A 91 8.95 2.32 -4.48
C GLU A 91 9.49 1.64 -5.73
N GLY A 92 9.66 0.32 -5.72
CA GLY A 92 10.04 -0.49 -6.87
C GLY A 92 9.03 -0.34 -8.01
N ALA A 93 7.74 -0.49 -7.72
CA ALA A 93 6.68 -0.32 -8.72
C ALA A 93 6.58 1.10 -9.26
N LEU A 94 6.89 2.13 -8.46
CA LEU A 94 6.96 3.50 -8.95
C LEU A 94 8.17 3.76 -9.84
N HIS A 95 9.26 3.02 -9.64
CA HIS A 95 10.46 3.11 -10.47
C HIS A 95 10.30 2.32 -11.77
N ASP A 96 9.83 1.08 -11.66
CA ASP A 96 9.65 0.13 -12.74
C ASP A 96 8.35 -0.69 -12.53
N PRO A 97 7.22 -0.23 -13.10
CA PRO A 97 5.94 -0.93 -12.98
C PRO A 97 5.95 -2.35 -13.54
N ASP A 98 6.81 -2.66 -14.51
CA ASP A 98 6.88 -3.99 -15.13
C ASP A 98 7.38 -5.05 -14.14
N GLY A 99 8.19 -4.65 -13.15
CA GLY A 99 8.68 -5.52 -12.07
C GLY A 99 7.56 -6.12 -11.20
N LEU A 100 6.35 -5.54 -11.21
CA LEU A 100 5.19 -6.11 -10.53
C LEU A 100 4.81 -7.49 -11.05
N ALA A 101 5.17 -7.82 -12.29
CA ALA A 101 4.93 -9.14 -12.86
C ALA A 101 5.73 -10.26 -12.16
N GLU A 102 6.81 -9.94 -11.45
CA GLU A 102 7.61 -10.92 -10.70
C GLU A 102 6.96 -11.33 -9.37
N LEU A 103 5.91 -10.62 -8.95
CA LEU A 103 5.15 -10.89 -7.72
C LEU A 103 3.98 -11.87 -7.93
N LEU A 104 3.70 -12.25 -9.18
CA LEU A 104 2.67 -13.23 -9.58
C LEU A 104 3.23 -14.66 -9.64
#